data_AF-A0A3B8IGL2-F1
#
_entry.id   AF-A0A3B8IGL2-F1
#
_cell.length_a   1.000
_cell.length_b   1.000
_cell.length_c   1.000
_cell.angle_alpha   90.00
_cell.angle_beta   90.00
_cell.angle_gamma   90.00
#
_symmetry.space_group_name_H-M   'P 1'
#
loop_
_entity.id
_entity.type
_entity.pdbx_description
1 polymer ?
#
loop_
_entity_poly.entity_id
_entity_poly.type
_entity_poly.pdbx_seq_one_letter_code
_entity_poly.pdbx_strand_id
1 'polypeptide(L)'
;MKELLQGLNLPKQVLDKTEKLMITLFGPSAKEMSELFADKVRYRRMKNQISIFSKTADLMEKKGLDPRGLDLKTLVPLIEFSSLEEDENLQQKWVNLIANISSTPASGLESKLVKTLSNLSSLEAQILDHVYDEFVKKRATYFEIWKTQEWFKLSKAEEISVNSVSYGYLHIQQSFELDDLFAKIYIDNLDSLGLIKYDEPEIVIDKGVSAVEIEKGEDGDSFNPEELEITAEVSQTDDFKLTNYGKYFIEQCKS
;
A
#
# COMPACT_ATOMS: atom_id res chain seq x y z
N MET A 1 34.21 -7.67 4.41
CA MET A 1 33.30 -6.85 5.25
C MET A 1 34.06 -5.93 6.20
N LYS A 2 34.86 -6.43 7.15
CA LYS A 2 35.59 -5.61 8.16
C LYS A 2 36.39 -4.41 7.61
N GLU A 3 37.20 -4.59 6.56
CA GLU A 3 37.97 -3.48 5.95
C GLU A 3 37.08 -2.43 5.25
N LEU A 4 35.95 -2.86 4.70
CA LEU A 4 34.98 -1.99 4.02
C LEU A 4 34.10 -1.22 5.02
N LEU A 5 33.75 -1.85 6.16
CA LEU A 5 33.05 -1.20 7.28
C LEU A 5 33.90 -0.11 7.94
N GLN A 6 35.23 -0.28 7.99
CA GLN A 6 36.16 0.75 8.47
C GLN A 6 36.18 1.99 7.57
N GLY A 7 35.91 1.84 6.26
CA GLY A 7 35.86 2.95 5.30
C GLY A 7 34.62 3.86 5.42
N LEU A 8 33.62 3.50 6.22
CA LEU A 8 32.40 4.29 6.43
C LEU A 8 32.48 5.24 7.62
N ASN A 9 33.55 5.17 8.42
CA ASN A 9 33.76 6.00 9.61
C ASN A 9 32.56 6.04 10.58
N LEU A 10 31.85 4.91 10.72
CA LEU A 10 30.71 4.77 11.63
C LEU A 10 31.16 4.34 13.03
N PRO A 11 30.43 4.71 14.10
CA PRO A 11 30.73 4.24 15.44
C PRO A 11 30.68 2.71 15.52
N LYS A 12 31.65 2.11 16.23
CA LYS A 12 31.75 0.65 16.36
C LYS A 12 30.46 -0.01 16.87
N GLN A 13 29.77 0.65 17.80
CA GLN A 13 28.50 0.16 18.35
C GLN A 13 27.41 0.04 17.28
N VAL A 14 27.35 0.98 16.33
CA VAL A 14 26.38 0.95 15.21
C VAL A 14 26.69 -0.20 14.27
N LEU A 15 27.97 -0.42 14.00
CA LEU A 15 28.44 -1.53 13.18
C LEU A 15 28.11 -2.89 13.83
N ASP A 16 28.38 -3.04 15.13
CA ASP A 16 28.12 -4.26 15.88
C ASP A 16 26.61 -4.60 15.92
N LYS A 17 25.75 -3.58 16.12
CA LYS A 17 24.28 -3.75 16.07
C LYS A 17 23.80 -4.18 14.68
N THR A 18 24.30 -3.51 13.65
CA THR A 18 23.96 -3.80 12.25
C THR A 18 24.37 -5.23 11.88
N GLU A 19 25.60 -5.63 12.24
CA GLU A 19 26.11 -6.99 12.02
C GLU A 19 25.23 -8.03 12.75
N LYS A 20 24.86 -7.77 13.99
CA LYS A 20 23.99 -8.66 14.77
C LYS A 20 22.59 -8.80 14.16
N LEU A 21 21.95 -7.70 13.75
CA LEU A 21 20.65 -7.73 13.09
C LEU A 21 20.75 -8.56 11.82
N MET A 22 21.75 -8.28 10.98
CA MET A 22 21.98 -8.99 9.73
C MET A 22 22.15 -10.49 9.95
N ILE A 23 23.03 -10.92 10.85
CA ILE A 23 23.22 -12.34 11.20
C ILE A 23 21.89 -12.98 11.64
N THR A 24 21.07 -12.25 12.39
CA THR A 24 19.77 -12.74 12.86
C THR A 24 18.78 -12.91 11.70
N LEU A 25 18.68 -11.94 10.80
CA LEU A 25 17.81 -12.00 9.62
C LEU A 25 18.21 -13.16 8.69
N PHE A 26 19.51 -13.39 8.51
CA PHE A 26 20.05 -14.49 7.70
C PHE A 26 19.83 -15.88 8.28
N GLY A 27 19.74 -15.99 9.60
CA GLY A 27 19.61 -17.27 10.27
C GLY A 27 20.70 -18.27 9.81
N PRO A 28 20.34 -19.56 9.55
CA PRO A 28 21.30 -20.59 9.14
C PRO A 28 22.07 -20.28 7.85
N SER A 29 21.52 -19.43 6.97
CA SER A 29 22.08 -19.12 5.65
C SER A 29 23.15 -18.02 5.67
N ALA A 30 23.51 -17.49 6.84
CA ALA A 30 24.47 -16.39 6.97
C ALA A 30 25.85 -16.66 6.34
N LYS A 31 26.31 -17.92 6.32
CA LYS A 31 27.61 -18.29 5.73
C LYS A 31 27.62 -18.17 4.19
N GLU A 32 26.53 -18.58 3.56
CA GLU A 32 26.37 -18.60 2.10
C GLU A 32 26.18 -17.19 1.55
N MET A 33 25.54 -16.29 2.32
CA MET A 33 25.29 -14.92 1.88
C MET A 33 26.53 -14.02 1.86
N SER A 34 27.63 -14.43 2.47
CA SER A 34 28.90 -13.67 2.44
C SER A 34 29.44 -13.42 1.03
N GLU A 35 29.08 -14.27 0.06
CA GLU A 35 29.46 -14.16 -1.35
C GLU A 35 28.57 -13.18 -2.13
N LEU A 36 27.27 -13.05 -1.82
CA LEU A 36 26.40 -12.03 -2.43
C LEU A 36 26.85 -10.60 -2.09
N PHE A 37 27.46 -10.41 -0.93
CA PHE A 37 28.04 -9.13 -0.53
C PHE A 37 29.43 -8.87 -1.13
N ALA A 38 30.01 -9.82 -1.86
CA ALA A 38 31.38 -9.72 -2.37
C ALA A 38 31.49 -8.89 -3.66
N ASP A 39 30.39 -8.56 -4.34
CA ASP A 39 30.44 -8.06 -5.73
C ASP A 39 30.64 -6.54 -5.90
N LYS A 40 31.34 -6.15 -6.98
CA LYS A 40 31.95 -4.82 -7.22
C LYS A 40 31.00 -3.77 -7.82
N VAL A 41 29.91 -3.42 -7.11
CA VAL A 41 29.15 -2.16 -7.29
C VAL A 41 29.07 -1.42 -5.94
N ARG A 42 30.26 -1.19 -5.37
CA ARG A 42 30.56 -1.67 -4.00
C ARG A 42 30.37 -0.69 -2.86
N TYR A 43 30.35 0.62 -3.13
CA TYR A 43 30.33 1.61 -2.04
C TYR A 43 28.93 2.19 -1.79
N ARG A 44 28.24 2.66 -2.83
CA ARG A 44 26.91 3.28 -2.67
C ARG A 44 25.87 2.29 -2.17
N ARG A 45 25.75 1.14 -2.83
CA ARG A 45 24.83 0.06 -2.42
C ARG A 45 25.09 -0.41 -0.99
N MET A 46 26.36 -0.57 -0.64
CA MET A 46 26.77 -0.98 0.70
C MET A 46 26.47 0.12 1.74
N LYS A 47 26.70 1.39 1.40
CA LYS A 47 26.36 2.53 2.26
C LYS A 47 24.85 2.57 2.53
N ASN A 48 24.02 2.36 1.50
CA ASN A 48 22.57 2.38 1.63
C ASN A 48 22.08 1.18 2.46
N GLN A 49 22.61 -0.02 2.21
CA GLN A 49 22.33 -1.19 3.06
C GLN A 49 22.67 -0.92 4.53
N ILE A 50 23.89 -0.46 4.81
CA ILE A 50 24.32 -0.21 6.19
C ILE A 50 23.47 0.86 6.85
N SER A 51 23.16 1.96 6.13
CA SER A 51 22.25 3.00 6.59
C SER A 51 20.86 2.45 6.96
N ILE A 52 20.26 1.66 6.07
CA ILE A 52 18.93 1.09 6.26
C ILE A 52 18.94 0.10 7.43
N PHE A 53 19.88 -0.85 7.46
CA PHE A 53 19.94 -1.85 8.52
C PHE A 53 20.34 -1.25 9.87
N SER A 54 21.18 -0.22 9.92
CA SER A 54 21.48 0.48 11.18
C SER A 54 20.26 1.19 11.73
N LYS A 55 19.55 1.95 10.88
CA LYS A 55 18.29 2.61 11.27
C LYS A 55 17.22 1.61 11.69
N THR A 56 17.18 0.44 11.05
CA THR A 56 16.29 -0.66 11.41
C THR A 56 16.62 -1.19 12.80
N ALA A 57 17.90 -1.48 13.09
CA ALA A 57 18.33 -1.96 14.40
C ALA A 57 17.97 -0.95 15.51
N ASP A 58 18.23 0.34 15.28
CA ASP A 58 17.89 1.40 16.24
C ASP A 58 16.37 1.54 16.43
N LEU A 59 15.58 1.43 15.35
CA LEU A 59 14.11 1.45 15.42
C LEU A 59 13.57 0.28 16.24
N MET A 60 14.10 -0.93 16.00
CA MET A 60 13.68 -2.13 16.71
C MET A 60 14.03 -2.06 18.20
N GLU A 61 15.23 -1.61 18.54
CA GLU A 61 15.64 -1.40 19.93
C GLU A 61 14.74 -0.37 20.63
N LYS A 62 14.49 0.77 19.97
CA LYS A 62 13.59 1.81 20.49
C LYS A 62 12.17 1.31 20.74
N LYS A 63 11.67 0.40 19.91
CA LYS A 63 10.34 -0.20 20.03
C LYS A 63 10.31 -1.46 20.90
N GLY A 64 11.45 -1.94 21.41
CA GLY A 64 11.53 -3.20 22.15
C GLY A 64 11.13 -4.42 21.32
N LEU A 65 11.46 -4.41 20.02
CA LEU A 65 11.14 -5.48 19.08
C LEU A 65 12.33 -6.42 18.91
N ASP A 66 12.07 -7.73 19.01
CA ASP A 66 13.08 -8.76 18.77
C ASP A 66 13.06 -9.24 17.31
N PRO A 67 14.20 -9.20 16.60
CA PRO A 67 14.29 -9.68 15.22
C PRO A 67 14.25 -11.21 15.14
N ARG A 68 13.64 -11.70 14.06
CA ARG A 68 13.57 -13.10 13.68
C ARG A 68 14.13 -13.30 12.27
N GLY A 69 14.56 -14.53 11.97
CA GLY A 69 15.05 -14.90 10.64
C GLY A 69 13.96 -14.80 9.58
N LEU A 70 14.34 -14.34 8.38
CA LEU A 70 13.47 -14.29 7.21
C LEU A 70 13.82 -15.43 6.24
N ASP A 71 12.83 -15.93 5.50
CA ASP A 71 13.09 -16.90 4.44
C ASP A 71 13.90 -16.27 3.29
N LEU A 72 14.63 -17.10 2.53
CA LEU A 72 15.46 -16.61 1.43
C LEU A 72 14.65 -15.93 0.32
N LYS A 73 13.38 -16.33 0.13
CA LYS A 73 12.47 -15.75 -0.87
C LYS A 73 12.11 -14.29 -0.55
N THR A 74 12.20 -13.91 0.72
CA THR A 74 12.00 -12.54 1.21
C THR A 74 13.32 -11.83 1.35
N LEU A 75 14.31 -12.49 1.97
CA LEU A 75 15.55 -11.88 2.39
C LEU A 75 16.45 -11.46 1.22
N VAL A 76 16.57 -12.31 0.19
CA VAL A 76 17.42 -12.01 -0.97
C VAL A 76 16.91 -10.78 -1.71
N PRO A 77 15.62 -10.71 -2.15
CA PRO A 77 15.09 -9.50 -2.78
C PRO A 77 15.17 -8.26 -1.90
N LEU A 78 14.94 -8.40 -0.59
CA LEU A 78 14.99 -7.29 0.36
C LEU A 78 16.37 -6.64 0.38
N ILE A 79 17.43 -7.43 0.48
CA ILE A 79 18.82 -6.93 0.50
C ILE A 79 19.19 -6.31 -0.84
N GLU A 80 18.78 -6.93 -1.94
CA GLU A 80 19.11 -6.45 -3.28
C GLU A 80 18.42 -5.12 -3.58
N PHE A 81 17.10 -5.05 -3.39
CA PHE A 81 16.32 -3.87 -3.73
C PHE A 81 16.56 -2.70 -2.77
N SER A 82 16.56 -2.93 -1.46
CA SER A 82 16.85 -1.84 -0.49
C SER A 82 18.24 -1.23 -0.69
N SER A 83 19.21 -2.00 -1.19
CA SER A 83 20.55 -1.47 -1.49
C SER A 83 20.59 -0.49 -2.65
N LEU A 84 19.60 -0.54 -3.54
CA LEU A 84 19.52 0.32 -4.71
C LEU A 84 18.70 1.58 -4.44
N GLU A 85 18.03 1.67 -3.28
CA GLU A 85 17.18 2.80 -2.94
C GLU A 85 18.02 4.02 -2.55
N GLU A 86 17.84 5.13 -3.26
CA GLU A 86 18.55 6.39 -3.05
C GLU A 86 17.61 7.49 -2.50
N ASP A 87 16.29 7.33 -2.62
CA ASP A 87 15.31 8.26 -2.08
C ASP A 87 15.18 8.07 -0.56
N GLU A 88 15.35 9.16 0.20
CA GLU A 88 15.34 9.08 1.67
C GLU A 88 13.98 8.68 2.25
N ASN A 89 12.87 9.04 1.59
CA ASN A 89 11.52 8.66 2.02
C ASN A 89 11.31 7.15 1.84
N LEU A 90 11.69 6.61 0.68
CA LEU A 90 11.64 5.17 0.41
C LEU A 90 12.60 4.39 1.30
N GLN A 91 13.81 4.89 1.57
CA GLN A 91 14.73 4.27 2.55
C GLN A 91 14.09 4.17 3.94
N GLN A 92 13.34 5.19 4.37
CA GLN A 92 12.63 5.13 5.65
C GLN A 92 11.49 4.10 5.63
N LYS A 93 10.78 3.94 4.51
CA LYS A 93 9.80 2.87 4.35
C LYS A 93 10.45 1.49 4.39
N TRP A 94 11.63 1.31 3.80
CA TRP A 94 12.41 0.08 3.95
C TRP A 94 12.74 -0.21 5.42
N VAL A 95 13.21 0.80 6.17
CA VAL A 95 13.51 0.66 7.61
C VAL A 95 12.28 0.15 8.39
N ASN A 96 11.12 0.78 8.16
CA ASN A 96 9.88 0.40 8.84
C ASN A 96 9.43 -1.01 8.42
N LEU A 97 9.46 -1.30 7.12
CA LEU A 97 9.08 -2.60 6.58
C LEU A 97 9.94 -3.71 7.17
N ILE A 98 11.27 -3.56 7.16
CA ILE A 98 12.20 -4.57 7.69
C ILE A 98 11.95 -4.78 9.19
N ALA A 99 11.80 -3.71 9.98
CA ALA A 99 11.53 -3.82 11.41
C ALA A 99 10.22 -4.57 11.69
N ASN A 100 9.17 -4.31 10.92
CA ASN A 100 7.86 -4.90 11.12
C ASN A 100 7.83 -6.38 10.69
N ILE A 101 8.30 -6.71 9.48
CA ILE A 101 8.26 -8.11 8.99
C ILE A 101 9.23 -9.03 9.74
N SER A 102 10.33 -8.49 10.27
CA SER A 102 11.30 -9.28 11.05
C SER A 102 10.92 -9.43 12.52
N SER A 103 10.06 -8.57 13.07
CA SER A 103 9.59 -8.68 14.46
C SER A 103 8.27 -9.45 14.56
N THR A 104 7.36 -9.27 13.61
CA THR A 104 6.03 -9.87 13.59
C THR A 104 5.70 -10.36 12.18
N PRO A 105 6.29 -11.49 11.73
CA PRO A 105 6.02 -12.02 10.40
C PRO A 105 4.54 -12.38 10.29
N ALA A 106 3.87 -11.83 9.28
CA ALA A 106 2.49 -12.15 8.99
C ALA A 106 2.40 -13.04 7.75
N SER A 107 1.98 -14.29 7.99
CA SER A 107 1.28 -15.15 7.03
C SER A 107 1.86 -15.25 5.60
N GLY A 108 3.17 -15.14 5.39
CA GLY A 108 3.80 -15.39 4.08
C GLY A 108 3.65 -14.26 3.05
N LEU A 109 3.28 -13.05 3.48
CA LEU A 109 3.15 -11.87 2.60
C LEU A 109 4.45 -11.07 2.46
N GLU A 110 5.48 -11.38 3.24
CA GLU A 110 6.70 -10.59 3.37
C GLU A 110 7.40 -10.39 2.02
N SER A 111 7.56 -11.46 1.23
CA SER A 111 8.12 -11.38 -0.12
C SER A 111 7.28 -10.50 -1.06
N LYS A 112 5.94 -10.46 -0.90
CA LYS A 112 5.07 -9.58 -1.68
C LYS A 112 5.26 -8.12 -1.27
N LEU A 113 5.33 -7.84 0.03
CA LEU A 113 5.56 -6.48 0.54
C LEU A 113 6.88 -5.91 0.03
N VAL A 114 7.96 -6.69 0.10
CA VAL A 114 9.29 -6.31 -0.40
C VAL A 114 9.23 -5.96 -1.89
N LYS A 115 8.57 -6.79 -2.70
CA LYS A 115 8.40 -6.53 -4.13
C LYS A 115 7.52 -5.33 -4.42
N THR A 116 6.47 -5.11 -3.63
CA THR A 116 5.62 -3.93 -3.81
C THR A 116 6.40 -2.66 -3.51
N LEU A 117 7.15 -2.60 -2.41
CA LEU A 117 7.96 -1.43 -2.08
C LEU A 117 9.05 -1.16 -3.13
N SER A 118 9.69 -2.21 -3.67
CA SER A 118 10.72 -2.05 -4.70
C SER A 118 10.19 -1.55 -6.05
N ASN A 119 8.88 -1.59 -6.29
CA ASN A 119 8.26 -1.11 -7.52
C ASN A 119 7.60 0.26 -7.36
N LEU A 120 7.62 0.85 -6.17
CA LEU A 120 7.07 2.18 -5.95
C LEU A 120 8.12 3.25 -6.27
N SER A 121 7.69 4.27 -6.99
CA SER A 121 8.38 5.55 -7.03
C SER A 121 8.14 6.36 -5.75
N SER A 122 8.99 7.35 -5.49
CA SER A 122 8.84 8.26 -4.35
C SER A 122 7.49 8.97 -4.35
N LEU A 123 7.03 9.42 -5.52
CA LEU A 123 5.75 10.12 -5.66
C LEU A 123 4.55 9.19 -5.43
N GLU A 124 4.56 7.96 -5.97
CA GLU A 124 3.50 6.98 -5.70
C GLU A 124 3.40 6.64 -4.21
N ALA A 125 4.54 6.53 -3.54
CA ALA A 125 4.57 6.27 -2.10
C ALA A 125 4.00 7.45 -1.28
N GLN A 126 4.21 8.69 -1.74
CA GLN A 126 3.61 9.89 -1.13
C GLN A 126 2.10 9.99 -1.41
N ILE A 127 1.66 9.71 -2.63
CA ILE A 127 0.24 9.61 -3.00
C ILE A 127 -0.45 8.58 -2.10
N LEU A 128 0.16 7.41 -1.94
CA LEU A 128 -0.38 6.33 -1.11
C LEU A 128 -0.48 6.73 0.37
N ASP A 129 0.52 7.44 0.91
CA ASP A 129 0.47 7.96 2.27
C ASP A 129 -0.66 8.97 2.46
N HIS A 130 -0.85 9.87 1.49
CA HIS A 130 -1.92 10.86 1.48
C HIS A 130 -3.30 10.20 1.44
N VAL A 131 -3.51 9.24 0.54
CA VAL A 131 -4.75 8.45 0.43
C VAL A 131 -5.07 7.79 1.78
N TYR A 132 -4.06 7.21 2.43
CA TYR A 132 -4.25 6.57 3.72
C TYR A 132 -4.62 7.53 4.85
N ASP A 133 -3.92 8.67 4.94
CA ASP A 133 -4.17 9.65 6.00
C ASP A 133 -5.58 10.24 5.86
N GLU A 134 -5.98 10.54 4.63
CA GLU A 134 -7.32 10.97 4.33
C GLU A 134 -8.34 9.85 4.64
N PHE A 135 -8.04 8.58 4.30
CA PHE A 135 -8.91 7.44 4.60
C PHE A 135 -9.19 7.35 6.11
N VAL A 136 -8.15 7.48 6.94
CA VAL A 136 -8.28 7.48 8.40
C VAL A 136 -9.18 8.61 8.88
N LYS A 137 -9.05 9.82 8.31
CA LYS A 137 -9.91 10.96 8.64
C LYS A 137 -11.37 10.70 8.27
N LYS A 138 -11.64 10.30 7.03
CA LYS A 138 -13.01 9.98 6.56
C LYS A 138 -13.65 8.90 7.42
N ARG A 139 -12.89 7.86 7.77
CA ARG A 139 -13.35 6.76 8.62
C ARG A 139 -13.78 7.26 10.01
N ALA A 140 -12.98 8.15 10.62
CA ALA A 140 -13.36 8.77 11.89
C ALA A 140 -14.63 9.61 11.75
N THR A 141 -14.75 10.41 10.69
CA THR A 141 -15.95 11.21 10.41
C THR A 141 -17.19 10.34 10.22
N TYR A 142 -17.12 9.29 9.41
CA TYR A 142 -18.25 8.36 9.20
C TYR A 142 -18.65 7.66 10.48
N PHE A 143 -17.69 7.23 11.30
CA PHE A 143 -17.99 6.66 12.60
C PHE A 143 -18.76 7.64 13.49
N GLU A 144 -18.34 8.90 13.57
CA GLU A 144 -19.01 9.93 14.37
C GLU A 144 -20.44 10.23 13.88
N ILE A 145 -20.68 10.19 12.57
CA ILE A 145 -22.01 10.37 11.99
C ILE A 145 -22.88 9.15 12.28
N TRP A 146 -22.37 7.95 12.01
CA TRP A 146 -23.16 6.72 12.05
C TRP A 146 -23.39 6.19 13.46
N LYS A 147 -22.52 6.45 14.44
CA LYS A 147 -22.72 6.01 15.84
C LYS A 147 -23.99 6.55 16.49
N THR A 148 -24.56 7.61 15.94
CA THR A 148 -25.83 8.19 16.40
C THR A 148 -27.06 7.46 15.85
N GLN A 149 -26.87 6.54 14.91
CA GLN A 149 -27.94 5.79 14.24
C GLN A 149 -28.25 4.50 15.00
N GLU A 150 -29.54 4.23 15.18
CA GLU A 150 -30.04 3.10 15.98
C GLU A 150 -29.64 1.72 15.41
N TRP A 151 -29.37 1.64 14.11
CA TRP A 151 -28.94 0.42 13.41
C TRP A 151 -27.41 0.20 13.41
N PHE A 152 -26.62 1.19 13.83
CA PHE A 152 -25.16 1.12 13.76
C PHE A 152 -24.57 0.37 14.96
N LYS A 153 -23.86 -0.72 14.69
CA LYS A 153 -23.34 -1.65 15.72
C LYS A 153 -21.84 -1.61 15.92
N LEU A 154 -21.11 -0.80 15.14
CA LEU A 154 -19.65 -0.75 15.26
C LEU A 154 -19.24 0.04 16.49
N SER A 155 -18.25 -0.48 17.21
CA SER A 155 -17.76 0.10 18.46
C SER A 155 -16.60 1.07 18.24
N LYS A 156 -15.92 0.98 17.10
CA LYS A 156 -14.74 1.78 16.76
C LYS A 156 -14.68 2.10 15.27
N ALA A 157 -14.03 3.21 14.92
CA ALA A 157 -13.82 3.60 13.53
C ALA A 157 -13.04 2.54 12.75
N GLU A 158 -12.10 1.84 13.38
CA GLU A 158 -11.26 0.78 12.79
C GLU A 158 -12.06 -0.39 12.21
N GLU A 159 -13.31 -0.57 12.66
CA GLU A 159 -14.21 -1.63 12.21
C GLU A 159 -14.92 -1.27 10.89
N ILE A 160 -14.87 -0.01 10.46
CA ILE A 160 -15.37 0.39 9.15
C ILE A 160 -14.44 -0.21 8.07
N SER A 161 -15.07 -0.91 7.12
CA SER A 161 -14.38 -1.57 6.02
C SER A 161 -13.54 -0.59 5.21
N VAL A 162 -12.35 -1.04 4.79
CA VAL A 162 -11.47 -0.24 3.92
C VAL A 162 -12.18 0.09 2.60
N ASN A 163 -12.95 -0.87 2.09
CA ASN A 163 -13.59 -0.78 0.78
C ASN A 163 -14.85 0.10 0.77
N SER A 164 -15.29 0.65 1.90
CA SER A 164 -16.47 1.52 1.98
C SER A 164 -16.14 3.01 1.90
N VAL A 165 -14.87 3.36 1.69
CA VAL A 165 -14.41 4.75 1.61
C VAL A 165 -13.77 4.98 0.25
N SER A 166 -14.45 5.77 -0.58
CA SER A 166 -13.95 6.16 -1.91
C SER A 166 -13.13 7.46 -1.84
N TYR A 167 -12.15 7.54 -2.74
CA TYR A 167 -11.24 8.66 -2.96
C TYR A 167 -11.45 9.25 -4.35
N GLY A 168 -11.73 10.55 -4.36
CA GLY A 168 -11.91 11.30 -5.59
C GLY A 168 -10.59 11.48 -6.32
N TYR A 169 -10.51 11.03 -7.57
CA TYR A 169 -9.31 11.18 -8.42
C TYR A 169 -8.83 12.63 -8.51
N LEU A 170 -9.76 13.57 -8.68
CA LEU A 170 -9.48 15.00 -8.79
C LEU A 170 -8.73 15.56 -7.58
N HIS A 171 -8.91 14.98 -6.38
CA HIS A 171 -8.19 15.42 -5.19
C HIS A 171 -6.70 15.06 -5.26
N ILE A 172 -6.34 13.92 -5.88
CA ILE A 172 -4.94 13.54 -6.08
C ILE A 172 -4.30 14.49 -7.08
N GLN A 173 -4.99 14.72 -8.21
CA GLN A 173 -4.51 15.63 -9.25
C GLN A 173 -4.19 17.02 -8.68
N GLN A 174 -5.10 17.55 -7.85
CA GLN A 174 -4.94 18.87 -7.22
C GLN A 174 -3.87 18.89 -6.14
N SER A 175 -3.83 17.86 -5.27
CA SER A 175 -2.92 17.83 -4.12
C SER A 175 -1.45 17.64 -4.51
N PHE A 176 -1.19 17.02 -5.67
CA PHE A 176 0.15 16.76 -6.17
C PHE A 176 0.51 17.57 -7.42
N GLU A 177 -0.34 18.53 -7.81
CA GLU A 177 -0.15 19.41 -8.97
C GLU A 177 0.16 18.64 -10.27
N LEU A 178 -0.52 17.51 -10.46
CA LEU A 178 -0.29 16.61 -11.59
C LEU A 178 -1.16 17.00 -12.78
N ASP A 179 -0.64 16.79 -13.99
CA ASP A 179 -1.49 16.75 -15.16
C ASP A 179 -2.35 15.46 -15.17
N ASP A 180 -3.43 15.49 -15.95
CA ASP A 180 -4.42 14.40 -15.98
C ASP A 180 -3.81 13.06 -16.42
N LEU A 181 -2.88 13.07 -17.39
CA LEU A 181 -2.29 11.84 -17.89
C LEU A 181 -1.41 11.19 -16.82
N PHE A 182 -0.52 11.96 -16.20
CA PHE A 182 0.39 11.42 -15.18
C PHE A 182 -0.34 11.04 -13.89
N ALA A 183 -1.37 11.78 -13.48
CA ALA A 183 -2.22 11.38 -12.36
C ALA A 183 -2.84 10.00 -12.61
N LYS A 184 -3.43 9.76 -13.79
CA LYS A 184 -3.97 8.43 -14.16
C LYS A 184 -2.91 7.34 -14.14
N ILE A 185 -1.73 7.59 -14.71
CA ILE A 185 -0.63 6.61 -14.72
C ILE A 185 -0.24 6.20 -13.28
N TYR A 186 -0.14 7.15 -12.35
CA TYR A 186 0.18 6.82 -10.97
C TYR A 186 -0.92 6.00 -10.28
N ILE A 187 -2.19 6.33 -10.52
CA ILE A 187 -3.32 5.55 -9.99
C ILE A 187 -3.35 4.15 -10.61
N ASP A 188 -3.16 4.02 -11.92
CA ASP A 188 -3.07 2.73 -12.62
C ASP A 188 -1.95 1.85 -12.07
N ASN A 189 -0.78 2.44 -11.80
CA ASN A 189 0.33 1.71 -11.19
C ASN A 189 -0.01 1.22 -9.79
N LEU A 190 -0.61 2.07 -8.95
CA LEU A 190 -1.05 1.70 -7.61
C LEU A 190 -2.13 0.59 -7.62
N ASP A 191 -3.05 0.63 -8.58
CA ASP A 191 -4.04 -0.42 -8.82
C ASP A 191 -3.36 -1.73 -9.28
N SER A 192 -2.41 -1.65 -10.21
CA SER A 192 -1.65 -2.82 -10.70
C SER A 192 -0.84 -3.53 -9.60
N LEU A 193 -0.36 -2.77 -8.61
CA LEU A 193 0.30 -3.29 -7.41
C LEU A 193 -0.69 -3.86 -6.38
N GLY A 194 -1.99 -3.69 -6.63
CA GLY A 194 -3.11 -4.12 -5.79
C GLY A 194 -3.25 -3.28 -4.52
N LEU A 195 -2.69 -2.07 -4.48
CA LEU A 195 -2.71 -1.18 -3.33
C LEU A 195 -4.05 -0.43 -3.24
N ILE A 196 -4.56 -0.02 -4.38
CA ILE A 196 -5.90 0.56 -4.54
C ILE A 196 -6.73 -0.29 -5.52
N LYS A 197 -8.01 0.06 -5.67
CA LYS A 197 -8.90 -0.48 -6.68
C LYS A 197 -9.81 0.63 -7.18
N TYR A 198 -9.94 0.81 -8.49
CA TYR A 198 -10.96 1.68 -9.07
C TYR A 198 -12.36 1.29 -8.58
N ASP A 199 -13.22 2.29 -8.46
CA ASP A 199 -14.63 2.05 -8.19
C ASP A 199 -15.30 1.35 -9.36
N GLU A 200 -16.30 0.55 -9.01
CA GLU A 200 -17.01 -0.25 -10.01
C GLU A 200 -17.95 0.68 -10.77
N PRO A 201 -18.06 0.54 -12.10
CA PRO A 201 -18.93 1.39 -12.89
C PRO A 201 -20.38 1.22 -12.43
N GLU A 202 -21.06 2.34 -12.24
CA GLU A 202 -22.48 2.32 -11.91
C GLU A 202 -23.28 2.12 -13.20
N ILE A 203 -24.11 1.07 -13.22
CA ILE A 203 -25.05 0.80 -14.30
C ILE A 203 -26.41 1.35 -13.86
N VAL A 204 -26.80 2.47 -14.43
CA VAL A 204 -28.14 3.02 -14.23
C VAL A 204 -29.03 2.44 -15.33
N ILE A 205 -29.92 1.53 -14.93
CA ILE A 205 -30.96 1.02 -15.82
C ILE A 205 -32.12 1.99 -15.75
N ASP A 206 -32.28 2.81 -16.79
CA ASP A 206 -33.49 3.60 -16.95
C ASP A 206 -34.60 2.66 -17.45
N LYS A 207 -35.56 2.39 -16.58
CA LYS A 207 -36.80 1.75 -17.00
C LYS A 207 -37.61 2.85 -17.63
N GLY A 208 -37.53 2.97 -18.95
CA GLY A 208 -38.30 3.94 -19.72
C GLY A 208 -39.73 4.01 -19.19
N VAL A 209 -40.17 5.21 -18.81
CA VAL A 209 -41.55 5.46 -18.45
C VAL A 209 -42.36 5.16 -19.69
N SER A 210 -43.15 4.09 -19.65
CA SER A 210 -44.27 3.93 -20.57
C SER A 210 -45.14 5.18 -20.38
N ALA A 211 -44.99 6.14 -21.29
CA ALA A 211 -46.01 7.15 -21.53
C ALA A 211 -47.18 6.49 -22.27
N VAL A 212 -47.69 5.37 -21.76
CA VAL A 212 -49.09 5.06 -21.96
C VAL A 212 -49.78 5.93 -20.91
N GLU A 213 -50.14 7.15 -21.30
CA GLU A 213 -51.30 7.79 -20.70
C GLU A 213 -52.40 6.72 -20.73
N ILE A 214 -52.74 6.17 -19.56
CA ILE A 214 -53.89 5.29 -19.43
C ILE A 214 -55.11 6.19 -19.62
N GLU A 215 -55.37 6.61 -20.85
CA GLU A 215 -56.73 6.94 -21.25
C GLU A 215 -57.49 5.63 -21.16
N LYS A 216 -58.41 5.57 -20.19
CA LYS A 216 -59.33 4.44 -20.05
C LYS A 216 -60.22 4.36 -21.30
N GLY A 217 -59.73 3.69 -22.33
CA GLY A 217 -60.51 3.22 -23.45
C GLY A 217 -61.33 2.01 -22.99
N GLU A 218 -62.64 2.09 -23.13
CA GLU A 218 -63.52 0.91 -23.10
C GLU A 218 -63.15 0.03 -24.30
N ASP A 219 -62.21 -0.88 -24.13
CA ASP A 219 -62.15 -2.23 -24.74
C ASP A 219 -60.74 -2.82 -24.60
N GLY A 220 -60.57 -3.72 -23.62
CA GLY A 220 -59.54 -4.76 -23.57
C GLY A 220 -58.11 -4.41 -24.01
N ASP A 221 -57.39 -3.60 -23.24
CA ASP A 221 -55.95 -3.37 -23.47
C ASP A 221 -55.12 -4.63 -23.23
N SER A 222 -54.43 -5.10 -24.28
CA SER A 222 -53.36 -6.09 -24.16
C SER A 222 -52.03 -5.37 -23.92
N PHE A 223 -51.46 -5.53 -22.72
CA PHE A 223 -50.09 -5.12 -22.43
C PHE A 223 -49.12 -5.87 -23.35
N ASN A 224 -48.42 -5.17 -24.25
CA ASN A 224 -47.36 -5.74 -25.07
C ASN A 224 -45.99 -5.51 -24.38
N PRO A 225 -45.32 -6.56 -23.87
CA PRO A 225 -44.02 -6.43 -23.22
C PRO A 225 -42.89 -5.90 -24.14
N GLU A 226 -43.10 -5.91 -25.46
CA GLU A 226 -42.13 -5.43 -26.46
C GLU A 226 -41.98 -3.89 -26.51
N GLU A 227 -42.86 -3.13 -25.84
CA GLU A 227 -42.79 -1.66 -25.79
C GLU A 227 -41.93 -1.10 -24.63
N LEU A 228 -41.33 -1.98 -23.83
CA LEU A 228 -40.36 -1.60 -22.80
C LEU A 228 -39.00 -1.32 -23.43
N GLU A 229 -38.75 -0.07 -23.81
CA GLU A 229 -37.41 0.39 -24.16
C GLU A 229 -36.58 0.55 -22.87
N ILE A 230 -35.80 -0.48 -22.55
CA ILE A 230 -34.86 -0.47 -21.43
C ILE A 230 -33.54 0.09 -21.94
N THR A 231 -33.16 1.28 -21.48
CA THR A 231 -31.84 1.85 -21.74
C THR A 231 -30.97 1.66 -20.50
N ALA A 232 -29.68 1.39 -20.71
CA ALA A 232 -28.70 1.29 -19.65
C ALA A 232 -27.61 2.33 -19.89
N GLU A 233 -27.44 3.25 -18.95
CA GLU A 233 -26.33 4.19 -18.94
C GLU A 233 -25.25 3.65 -18.01
N VAL A 234 -24.01 3.61 -18.51
CA VAL A 234 -22.83 3.23 -17.72
C VAL A 234 -22.09 4.50 -17.36
N SER A 235 -22.07 4.88 -16.09
CA SER A 235 -21.23 5.96 -15.58
C SER A 235 -20.03 5.37 -14.87
N GLN A 236 -18.83 5.65 -15.38
CA GLN A 236 -17.57 5.26 -14.76
C GLN A 236 -16.91 6.49 -14.14
N THR A 237 -16.59 6.41 -12.85
CA THR A 237 -15.75 7.40 -12.18
C THR A 237 -14.29 6.93 -12.22
N ASP A 238 -13.36 7.89 -12.22
CA ASP A 238 -11.93 7.61 -12.01
C ASP A 238 -11.60 7.45 -10.50
N ASP A 239 -12.63 7.45 -9.65
CA ASP A 239 -12.49 7.32 -8.21
C ASP A 239 -12.07 5.91 -7.82
N PHE A 240 -11.45 5.79 -6.65
CA PHE A 240 -10.85 4.53 -6.21
C PHE A 240 -10.92 4.36 -4.70
N LYS A 241 -10.69 3.15 -4.24
CA LYS A 241 -10.65 2.77 -2.82
C LYS A 241 -9.35 2.07 -2.47
N LEU A 242 -8.93 2.20 -1.22
CA LEU A 242 -7.80 1.45 -0.71
C LEU A 242 -8.18 -0.04 -0.57
N THR A 243 -7.30 -0.96 -0.94
CA THR A 243 -7.56 -2.39 -0.72
C THR A 243 -7.14 -2.82 0.69
N ASN A 244 -7.59 -3.99 1.15
CA ASN A 244 -7.06 -4.60 2.37
C ASN A 244 -5.54 -4.82 2.30
N TYR A 245 -5.02 -5.20 1.12
CA TYR A 245 -3.58 -5.34 0.92
C TYR A 245 -2.87 -3.99 0.97
N GLY A 246 -3.41 -2.95 0.35
CA GLY A 246 -2.87 -1.60 0.38
C GLY A 246 -2.80 -1.04 1.79
N LYS A 247 -3.90 -1.14 2.56
CA LYS A 247 -3.90 -0.77 3.98
C LYS A 247 -2.81 -1.50 4.74
N TYR A 248 -2.76 -2.83 4.62
CA TYR A 248 -1.78 -3.64 5.32
C TYR A 248 -0.34 -3.26 4.93
N PHE A 249 -0.06 -3.08 3.64
CA PHE A 249 1.24 -2.64 3.14
C PHE A 249 1.66 -1.29 3.75
N ILE A 250 0.76 -0.30 3.77
CA ILE A 250 1.04 1.02 4.34
C ILE A 250 1.33 0.91 5.84
N GLU A 251 0.55 0.11 6.58
CA GLU A 251 0.80 -0.15 8.01
C GLU A 251 2.17 -0.81 8.25
N GLN A 252 2.67 -1.64 7.32
CA GLN A 252 4.01 -2.20 7.43
C GLN A 252 5.11 -1.18 7.08
N CYS A 253 4.83 -0.19 6.23
CA CYS A 253 5.80 0.82 5.79
C CYS A 253 5.76 2.13 6.60
N LYS A 254 4.72 2.37 7.40
CA LYS A 254 4.60 3.54 8.30
C LYS A 254 5.14 3.21 9.71
N SER A 255 5.60 4.25 10.41
CA SER A 255 6.25 4.16 11.73
C SER A 255 5.25 4.07 12.88
#